data_AF-I0JYC1-F1
#
_entry.id   AF-I0JYC1-F1
#
_cell.length_a   1.000
_cell.length_b   1.000
_cell.length_c   1.000
_cell.angle_alpha   90.00
_cell.angle_beta   90.00
_cell.angle_gamma   90.00
#
_symmetry.space_group_name_H-M   'P 1'
#
loop_
_entity.id
_entity.type
_entity.pdbx_description
1 polymer ?
#
loop_
_entity_poly.entity_id
_entity_poly.type
_entity_poly.pdbx_seq_one_letter_code
_entity_poly.pdbx_strand_id
1 'polypeptide(L)'
;MRKKIIKYLPLRFLCSQIYGLYLGEANRKYLEYYGVPKERLYPAIYCVDNQYFQTQYEKLYPFRESIRKSFGIFNHFPVILFCGRLVEMKCPFLLLDAFQLLVKEFPCYLLVVGDGPLRKKWKKKLQRIK
;
A
#
# COMPACT_ATOMS: atom_id res chain seq x y z
N MET A 1 22.10 8.85 20.39
CA MET A 1 22.87 7.59 20.58
C MET A 1 22.42 6.77 21.80
N ARG A 2 22.39 7.34 23.01
CA ARG A 2 22.05 6.63 24.27
C ARG A 2 20.74 5.80 24.24
N LYS A 3 19.64 6.36 23.71
CA LYS A 3 18.33 5.67 23.60
C LYS A 3 18.34 4.43 22.68
N LYS A 4 19.18 4.42 21.64
CA LYS A 4 19.29 3.28 20.71
C LYS A 4 19.99 2.09 21.37
N ILE A 5 21.02 2.34 22.18
CA ILE A 5 21.79 1.31 22.89
C ILE A 5 20.95 0.69 24.01
N ILE A 6 20.24 1.51 24.79
CA ILE A 6 19.35 1.05 25.86
C ILE A 6 18.25 0.12 25.31
N LYS A 7 17.72 0.44 24.13
CA LYS A 7 16.72 -0.41 23.46
C LYS A 7 17.34 -1.69 22.89
N TYR A 8 18.56 -1.61 22.39
CA TYR A 8 19.19 -2.68 21.62
C TYR A 8 19.50 -3.93 22.44
N LEU A 9 20.19 -3.77 23.58
CA LEU A 9 20.64 -4.90 24.40
C LEU A 9 19.49 -5.78 24.91
N PRO A 10 18.43 -5.25 25.55
CA PRO A 10 17.32 -6.09 26.03
C PRO A 10 16.54 -6.71 24.89
N LEU A 11 16.30 -5.97 23.79
CA LEU A 11 15.61 -6.55 22.63
C LEU A 11 16.44 -7.63 21.96
N ARG A 12 17.76 -7.46 21.86
CA ARG A 12 18.62 -8.48 21.28
C ARG A 12 18.60 -9.77 22.09
N PHE A 13 18.65 -9.64 23.41
CA PHE A 13 18.54 -10.78 24.31
C PHE A 13 17.18 -11.49 24.13
N LEU A 14 16.07 -10.76 24.23
CA LEU A 14 14.72 -11.32 24.09
C LEU A 14 14.49 -11.96 22.71
N CYS A 15 14.83 -11.25 21.63
CA CYS A 15 14.63 -11.72 20.27
C CYS A 15 15.57 -12.90 19.91
N SER A 16 16.73 -13.06 20.56
CA SER A 16 17.56 -14.25 20.35
C SER A 16 16.90 -15.57 20.79
N GLN A 17 15.87 -15.49 21.63
CA GLN A 17 15.19 -16.65 22.21
C GLN A 17 13.89 -17.02 21.47
N ILE A 18 13.49 -16.27 20.44
CA ILE A 18 12.21 -16.48 19.75
C ILE A 18 12.37 -17.12 18.37
N TYR A 19 11.25 -17.62 17.86
CA TYR A 19 11.01 -17.81 16.43
C TYR A 19 10.32 -16.59 15.86
N GLY A 20 10.66 -16.23 14.63
CA GLY A 20 10.14 -15.03 13.99
C GLY A 20 9.42 -15.35 12.68
N LEU A 21 8.22 -14.80 12.54
CA LEU A 21 7.52 -14.74 11.27
C LEU A 21 7.80 -13.40 10.61
N TYR A 22 8.17 -13.39 9.34
CA TYR A 22 8.43 -12.14 8.62
C TYR A 22 7.60 -12.02 7.34
N LEU A 23 7.13 -10.80 7.10
CA LEU A 23 6.25 -10.47 5.97
C LEU A 23 7.03 -10.11 4.69
N GLY A 24 8.26 -9.63 4.86
CA GLY A 24 9.12 -9.18 3.77
C GLY A 24 10.52 -8.84 4.26
N GLU A 25 11.40 -8.50 3.32
CA GLU A 25 12.84 -8.41 3.56
C GLU A 25 13.24 -7.36 4.60
N ALA A 26 12.57 -6.21 4.61
CA ALA A 26 12.83 -5.18 5.62
C ALA A 26 12.48 -5.66 7.05
N ASN A 27 11.41 -6.44 7.20
CA ASN A 27 11.02 -7.00 8.49
C ASN A 27 11.94 -8.17 8.91
N ARG A 28 12.37 -8.99 7.95
CA ARG A 28 13.40 -10.02 8.15
C ARG A 28 14.68 -9.40 8.71
N LYS A 29 15.23 -8.39 8.02
CA LYS A 29 16.43 -7.65 8.44
C LYS A 29 16.27 -7.01 9.82
N TYR A 30 15.07 -6.51 10.15
CA TYR A 30 14.78 -5.98 11.47
C TYR A 30 14.89 -7.05 12.57
N LEU A 31 14.33 -8.24 12.36
CA LEU A 31 14.41 -9.34 13.32
C LEU A 31 15.84 -9.89 13.45
N GLU A 32 16.55 -10.05 12.34
CA GLU A 32 17.97 -10.44 12.34
C GLU A 32 18.84 -9.42 13.08
N TYR A 33 18.58 -8.12 12.91
CA TYR A 33 19.28 -7.05 13.61
C TYR A 33 19.12 -7.13 15.14
N TYR A 34 17.93 -7.55 15.62
CA TYR A 34 17.69 -7.85 17.03
C TYR A 34 18.02 -9.31 17.39
N GLY A 35 18.77 -10.04 16.57
CA GLY A 35 19.39 -11.30 16.97
C GLY A 35 18.51 -12.54 16.89
N VAL A 36 17.35 -12.49 16.22
CA VAL A 36 16.63 -13.73 15.88
C VAL A 36 17.51 -14.57 14.94
N PRO A 37 17.85 -15.84 15.26
CA PRO A 37 18.64 -16.69 14.39
C PRO A 37 17.97 -16.92 13.03
N LYS A 38 18.75 -17.01 11.96
CA LYS A 38 18.22 -17.14 10.59
C LYS A 38 17.43 -18.44 10.41
N GLU A 39 17.83 -19.49 11.12
CA GLU A 39 17.23 -20.83 11.10
C GLU A 39 15.87 -20.84 11.82
N ARG A 40 15.56 -19.78 12.59
CA ARG A 40 14.30 -19.57 13.32
C ARG A 40 13.40 -18.53 12.67
N LEU A 41 13.77 -18.01 11.48
CA LEU A 41 13.00 -17.04 10.72
C LEU A 41 12.25 -17.71 9.58
N TYR A 42 10.93 -17.64 9.63
CA TYR A 42 10.05 -18.23 8.62
C TYR A 42 9.24 -17.15 7.89
N PRO A 43 9.10 -17.25 6.56
CA PRO A 43 8.27 -16.33 5.81
C PRO A 43 6.78 -16.55 6.14
N ALA A 44 6.07 -15.45 6.40
CA ALA A 44 4.62 -15.42 6.58
C ALA A 44 4.02 -14.36 5.64
N ILE A 45 4.28 -14.52 4.35
CA ILE A 45 3.85 -13.55 3.33
C ILE A 45 2.32 -13.49 3.32
N TYR A 46 1.76 -12.28 3.32
CA TYR A 46 0.32 -12.11 3.24
C TYR A 46 -0.22 -12.73 1.95
N CYS A 47 -1.20 -13.62 2.10
CA CYS A 47 -2.01 -14.13 1.00
C CYS A 47 -3.39 -13.49 1.02
N VAL A 48 -4.05 -13.53 -0.13
CA VAL A 48 -5.46 -13.17 -0.28
C VAL A 48 -6.24 -14.41 -0.69
N ASP A 49 -7.55 -14.38 -0.49
CA ASP A 49 -8.44 -15.41 -1.01
C ASP A 49 -8.56 -15.28 -2.53
N ASN A 50 -7.71 -15.99 -3.25
CA ASN A 50 -7.64 -15.95 -4.70
C ASN A 50 -8.97 -16.39 -5.34
N GLN A 51 -9.65 -17.38 -4.77
CA GLN A 51 -10.91 -17.86 -5.29
C GLN A 51 -11.98 -16.78 -5.17
N TYR A 52 -12.08 -16.12 -4.02
CA TYR A 52 -12.98 -15.00 -3.83
C TYR A 52 -12.76 -13.91 -4.89
N PHE A 53 -11.51 -13.44 -5.08
CA PHE A 53 -11.21 -12.36 -6.03
C PHE A 53 -11.45 -12.76 -7.50
N GLN A 54 -11.16 -14.01 -7.87
CA GLN A 54 -11.44 -14.53 -9.22
C GLN A 54 -12.95 -14.61 -9.48
N THR A 55 -13.72 -15.15 -8.54
CA THR A 55 -15.19 -15.21 -8.65
C THR A 55 -15.81 -13.81 -8.71
N GLN A 56 -15.32 -12.85 -7.91
CA GLN A 56 -15.79 -11.47 -8.00
C GLN A 56 -15.47 -10.84 -9.37
N TYR A 57 -14.28 -11.11 -9.92
CA TYR A 57 -13.91 -10.64 -11.25
C TYR A 57 -14.85 -11.18 -12.32
N GLU A 58 -15.05 -12.50 -12.39
CA GLU A 58 -15.93 -13.13 -13.40
C GLU A 58 -17.36 -12.60 -13.31
N LYS A 59 -17.87 -12.42 -12.09
CA LYS A 59 -19.22 -11.87 -11.85
C LYS A 59 -19.36 -10.42 -12.33
N LEU A 60 -18.34 -9.58 -12.13
CA LEU A 60 -18.40 -8.14 -12.39
C LEU A 60 -17.91 -7.76 -13.79
N TYR A 61 -17.13 -8.62 -14.45
CA TYR A 61 -16.54 -8.34 -15.76
C TYR A 61 -17.57 -7.98 -16.84
N PRO A 62 -18.72 -8.67 -16.97
CA PRO A 62 -19.76 -8.27 -17.94
C PRO A 62 -20.30 -6.85 -17.71
N PHE A 63 -20.22 -6.36 -16.47
CA PHE A 63 -20.69 -5.03 -16.07
C PHE A 63 -19.56 -3.99 -16.02
N ARG A 64 -18.36 -4.32 -16.53
CA ARG A 64 -17.19 -3.44 -16.45
C ARG A 64 -17.47 -2.03 -16.96
N GLU A 65 -18.12 -1.90 -18.10
CA GLU A 65 -18.40 -0.58 -18.70
C GLU A 65 -19.41 0.24 -17.89
N SER A 66 -20.43 -0.39 -17.29
CA SER A 66 -21.39 0.33 -16.43
C SER A 66 -20.75 0.75 -15.11
N ILE A 67 -19.90 -0.11 -14.53
CA ILE A 67 -19.11 0.21 -13.33
C ILE A 67 -18.15 1.37 -13.60
N ARG A 68 -17.46 1.38 -14.74
CA ARG A 68 -16.58 2.51 -15.12
C ARG A 68 -17.37 3.81 -15.24
N LYS A 69 -18.51 3.78 -15.93
CA LYS A 69 -19.38 4.95 -16.09
C LYS A 69 -19.88 5.49 -14.75
N SER A 70 -20.19 4.63 -13.77
CA SER A 70 -20.62 5.09 -12.44
C SER A 70 -19.54 5.86 -11.68
N PHE A 71 -18.26 5.66 -12.03
CA PHE A 71 -17.13 6.44 -11.52
C PHE A 71 -16.72 7.62 -12.43
N GLY A 72 -17.51 7.94 -13.46
CA GLY A 72 -17.21 9.03 -14.40
C GLY A 72 -16.11 8.70 -15.42
N ILE A 73 -15.84 7.41 -15.66
CA ILE A 73 -14.86 6.93 -16.63
C ILE A 73 -15.61 6.51 -17.90
N PHE A 74 -15.46 7.29 -18.97
CA PHE A 74 -16.27 7.13 -20.19
C PHE A 74 -15.52 6.51 -21.37
N ASN A 75 -14.20 6.48 -21.33
CA ASN A 75 -13.35 5.90 -22.37
C ASN A 75 -12.56 4.70 -21.83
N HIS A 76 -11.80 4.04 -22.71
CA HIS A 76 -10.99 2.87 -22.38
C HIS A 76 -9.57 3.21 -21.88
N PHE A 77 -9.31 4.47 -21.51
CA PHE A 77 -8.00 4.84 -20.99
C PHE A 77 -7.66 4.07 -19.71
N PRO A 78 -6.36 3.85 -19.45
CA PRO A 78 -5.88 3.20 -18.24
C PRO A 78 -6.40 3.87 -16.98
N VAL A 79 -6.68 3.06 -15.95
CA VAL A 79 -7.09 3.54 -14.63
C VAL A 79 -6.03 3.14 -13.62
N ILE A 80 -5.41 4.13 -13.00
CA ILE A 80 -4.51 3.95 -11.86
C ILE A 80 -5.39 3.88 -10.62
N LEU A 81 -5.43 2.72 -9.97
CA LEU A 81 -6.17 2.50 -8.73
C LEU A 81 -5.23 2.64 -7.52
N PHE A 82 -5.59 3.51 -6.58
CA PHE A 82 -5.06 3.50 -5.22
C PHE A 82 -6.15 3.04 -4.26
N CYS A 83 -5.87 1.98 -3.50
CA CYS A 83 -6.75 1.49 -2.45
C CYS A 83 -6.01 1.47 -1.11
N GLY A 84 -6.41 2.31 -0.17
CA GLY A 84 -5.79 2.37 1.15
C GLY A 84 -6.07 3.65 1.94
N ARG A 85 -5.61 3.66 3.20
CA ARG A 85 -5.76 4.82 4.08
C ARG A 85 -4.95 6.02 3.58
N LEU A 86 -5.56 7.20 3.57
CA LEU A 86 -4.91 8.46 3.23
C LEU A 86 -4.13 9.01 4.44
N VAL A 87 -2.95 8.43 4.66
CA VAL A 87 -2.01 8.75 5.75
C VAL A 87 -0.61 9.02 5.21
N GLU A 88 0.23 9.73 5.97
CA GLU A 88 1.56 10.16 5.51
C GLU A 88 2.46 9.00 5.10
N MET A 89 2.47 7.90 5.86
CA MET A 89 3.26 6.70 5.56
C MET A 89 2.89 6.03 4.22
N LYS A 90 1.70 6.30 3.67
CA LYS A 90 1.28 5.82 2.35
C LYS A 90 1.60 6.80 1.23
N CYS A 91 2.20 7.95 1.56
CA CYS A 91 2.65 8.99 0.65
C CYS A 91 1.65 9.34 -0.47
N PRO A 92 0.33 9.52 -0.18
CA PRO A 92 -0.65 9.64 -1.25
C PRO A 92 -0.42 10.91 -2.10
N PHE A 93 0.18 11.96 -1.56
CA PHE A 93 0.50 13.17 -2.35
C PHE A 93 1.52 12.91 -3.46
N LEU A 94 2.47 12.00 -3.28
CA LEU A 94 3.44 11.63 -4.31
C LEU A 94 2.73 11.01 -5.53
N LEU A 95 1.73 10.16 -5.30
CA LEU A 95 0.90 9.60 -6.36
C LEU A 95 0.15 10.70 -7.13
N LEU A 96 -0.41 11.67 -6.42
CA LEU A 96 -1.12 12.78 -7.06
C LEU A 96 -0.17 13.62 -7.92
N ASP A 97 1.03 13.93 -7.41
CA ASP A 97 2.05 14.67 -8.15
C ASP A 97 2.50 13.92 -9.41
N ALA A 98 2.76 12.62 -9.30
CA ALA A 98 3.12 11.78 -10.44
C ALA A 98 2.00 11.71 -11.49
N PHE A 99 0.75 11.56 -11.05
CA PHE A 99 -0.41 11.53 -11.94
C PHE A 99 -0.56 12.84 -12.75
N GLN A 100 -0.33 13.99 -12.11
CA GLN A 100 -0.41 15.29 -12.80
C GLN A 100 0.62 15.47 -13.91
N LEU A 101 1.80 14.84 -13.77
CA LEU A 101 2.81 14.82 -14.82
C LEU A 101 2.40 13.85 -15.92
N LEU A 102 2.00 12.64 -15.54
CA LEU A 102 1.66 11.56 -16.46
C LEU A 102 0.49 11.91 -17.39
N VAL A 103 -0.58 12.50 -16.85
CA VAL A 103 -1.82 12.75 -17.62
C VAL A 103 -1.63 13.74 -18.77
N LYS A 104 -0.56 14.55 -18.74
CA LYS A 104 -0.21 15.50 -19.82
C LYS A 104 0.28 14.79 -21.08
N GLU A 105 0.93 13.64 -20.92
CA GLU A 105 1.50 12.85 -22.01
C GLU A 105 0.64 11.62 -22.33
N PHE A 106 0.03 11.01 -21.31
CA PHE A 106 -0.73 9.77 -21.42
C PHE A 106 -2.11 9.93 -20.77
N PRO A 107 -3.18 10.04 -21.56
CA PRO A 107 -4.54 10.10 -21.03
C PRO A 107 -4.85 8.89 -20.13
N CYS A 108 -5.18 9.14 -18.88
CA CYS A 108 -5.49 8.11 -17.89
C CYS A 108 -6.35 8.68 -16.75
N TYR A 109 -6.94 7.79 -15.95
CA TYR A 109 -7.72 8.15 -14.76
C TYR A 109 -7.00 7.75 -13.48
N LEU A 110 -7.24 8.50 -12.41
CA LEU A 110 -6.84 8.15 -11.06
C LEU A 110 -8.08 7.88 -10.21
N LEU A 111 -8.27 6.63 -9.79
CA LEU A 111 -9.33 6.22 -8.87
C LEU A 111 -8.74 5.97 -7.48
N VAL A 112 -9.31 6.62 -6.45
CA VAL A 112 -8.81 6.57 -5.08
C VAL A 112 -9.89 6.04 -4.16
N VAL A 113 -9.62 4.89 -3.56
CA VAL A 113 -10.51 4.20 -2.61
C VAL A 113 -9.89 4.27 -1.21
N GLY A 114 -10.54 4.99 -0.31
CA GLY A 114 -10.15 5.08 1.09
C GLY A 114 -10.45 6.44 1.72
N ASP A 115 -10.23 6.50 3.02
CA ASP A 115 -10.33 7.73 3.82
C ASP A 115 -9.08 7.85 4.70
N GLY A 116 -8.93 8.98 5.38
CA GLY A 116 -7.89 9.21 6.35
C GLY A 116 -7.68 10.69 6.66
N PRO A 117 -6.80 10.98 7.63
CA PRO A 117 -6.49 12.34 8.07
C PRO A 117 -6.08 13.28 6.93
N LEU A 118 -5.46 12.76 5.87
CA LEU A 118 -5.01 13.58 4.74
C LEU A 118 -6.12 13.94 3.75
N ARG A 119 -7.32 13.35 3.82
CA ARG A 119 -8.39 13.51 2.80
C ARG A 119 -8.74 14.97 2.53
N LYS A 120 -8.90 15.80 3.58
CA LYS A 120 -9.21 17.24 3.43
C LYS A 120 -8.12 17.98 2.66
N LYS A 121 -6.85 17.77 3.02
CA LYS A 121 -5.69 18.38 2.34
C LYS A 121 -5.60 17.88 0.90
N TRP A 122 -5.88 16.59 0.67
CA TRP A 122 -5.89 15.96 -0.65
C TRP A 122 -6.92 16.58 -1.59
N LYS A 123 -8.18 16.71 -1.13
CA LYS A 123 -9.26 17.37 -1.88
C LYS A 123 -8.94 18.84 -2.21
N LYS A 124 -8.34 19.58 -1.27
CA LYS A 124 -7.92 20.97 -1.50
C LYS A 124 -6.85 21.07 -2.59
N LYS A 125 -5.92 20.12 -2.66
CA LYS A 125 -4.92 20.06 -3.72
C LYS A 125 -5.59 19.78 -5.07
N LEU A 126 -6.53 18.84 -5.14
CA LEU A 126 -7.31 18.55 -6.36
C LEU A 126 -8.06 19.76 -6.93
N GLN A 127 -8.67 20.58 -6.07
CA GLN A 127 -9.41 21.78 -6.51
C GLN A 127 -8.53 22.87 -7.14
N ARG A 128 -7.25 22.91 -6.79
CA ARG A 128 -6.27 23.86 -7.35
C ARG A 128 -5.75 23.43 -8.73
N ILE A 129 -6.17 22.28 -9.23
CA ILE A 129 -5.69 21.64 -10.46
C ILE A 129 -6.73 21.79 -11.59
N LYS A 130 -7.78 22.58 -11.38
CA LYS A 130 -8.67 22.99 -12.48
C LYS A 130 -7.99 23.96 -13.42
#